data_AF-A0A291LYG1-F1
#
_entry.id   AF-A0A291LYG1-F1
#
_cell.length_a   1.000
_cell.length_b   1.000
_cell.length_c   1.000
_cell.angle_alpha   90.00
_cell.angle_beta   90.00
_cell.angle_gamma   90.00
#
_symmetry.space_group_name_H-M   'P 1'
#
loop_
_entity.id
_entity.type
_entity.pdbx_description
1 polymer ?
#
loop_
_entity_poly.entity_id
_entity_poly.type
_entity_poly.pdbx_seq_one_letter_code
_entity_poly.pdbx_strand_id
1 'polypeptide(L)' 'MSAPHTDIDKQERRHKGPLAGMKLVVGFAVLLLVLWVGWVVIYGSDPEGAETQIDGRTGTVEQTEETPQPGQPETLPAGN' A
#
# COMPACT_ATOMS: atom_id res chain seq x y z
N MET A 1 42.75 12.41 -35.40
CA MET A 1 42.66 12.87 -34.00
C MET A 1 42.51 11.65 -33.12
N SER A 2 43.45 11.43 -32.20
CA SER A 2 43.40 10.33 -31.24
C SER A 2 42.26 10.58 -30.23
N ALA A 3 41.53 9.52 -29.88
CA ALA A 3 40.38 9.61 -29.00
C ALA A 3 40.78 10.16 -27.62
N PRO A 4 39.91 10.93 -26.95
CA PRO A 4 40.16 11.41 -25.59
C PRO A 4 40.41 10.21 -24.66
N HIS A 5 41.54 10.21 -23.96
CA HIS A 5 41.83 9.21 -22.93
C HIS A 5 40.95 9.49 -21.71
N THR A 6 39.90 8.69 -21.53
CA THR A 6 39.05 8.78 -20.34
C THR A 6 39.67 7.94 -19.24
N ASP A 7 40.14 8.58 -18.17
CA ASP A 7 40.55 7.88 -16.95
C ASP A 7 39.28 7.58 -16.12
N ILE A 8 38.89 6.31 -16.08
CA ILE A 8 37.68 5.82 -15.42
C ILE A 8 37.81 5.90 -13.90
N ASP A 9 38.99 5.62 -13.34
CA ASP A 9 39.24 5.64 -11.90
C ASP A 9 39.09 7.07 -11.32
N LYS A 10 39.55 8.06 -12.10
CA LYS A 10 39.43 9.48 -11.73
C LYS A 10 37.98 9.98 -11.78
N GLN A 11 37.18 9.48 -12.72
CA GLN A 11 35.75 9.79 -12.79
C GLN A 11 35.00 9.11 -11.64
N GLU A 12 35.23 7.82 -11.43
CA GLU A 12 34.57 7.04 -10.38
C GLU A 12 34.70 7.74 -9.03
N ARG A 13 35.92 8.15 -8.64
CA ARG A 13 36.20 8.90 -7.39
C ARG A 13 35.39 10.20 -7.25
N ARG A 14 35.17 10.94 -8.35
CA ARG A 14 34.40 12.19 -8.34
C ARG A 14 32.89 11.96 -8.25
N HIS A 15 32.40 10.80 -8.69
CA HIS A 15 30.97 10.48 -8.69
C HIS A 15 30.53 9.69 -7.44
N LYS A 16 31.45 9.15 -6.63
CA LYS A 16 31.10 8.38 -5.43
C LYS A 16 30.26 9.17 -4.42
N GLY A 17 30.53 10.47 -4.27
CA GLY A 17 29.77 11.36 -3.37
C GLY A 17 28.28 11.45 -3.76
N PRO A 18 27.95 11.91 -4.99
CA PRO A 18 26.58 11.92 -5.50
C PRO A 18 25.90 10.54 -5.47
N LEU A 19 26.63 9.47 -5.83
CA LEU A 19 26.08 8.11 -5.86
C LEU A 19 25.73 7.60 -4.45
N ALA A 20 26.57 7.93 -3.45
CA ALA A 20 26.30 7.62 -2.05
C ALA A 20 25.10 8.42 -1.51
N GLY A 21 25.00 9.70 -1.86
CA GLY A 21 23.87 10.55 -1.52
C GLY A 21 22.55 10.00 -2.07
N MET A 22 22.54 9.57 -3.33
CA MET A 22 21.34 9.00 -3.94
C MET A 22 20.91 7.69 -3.26
N LYS A 23 21.87 6.81 -2.92
CA LYS A 23 21.57 5.59 -2.15
C LYS A 23 20.97 5.90 -0.77
N LEU A 24 21.48 6.93 -0.10
CA LEU A 24 20.98 7.36 1.21
C LEU A 24 19.53 7.87 1.10
N VAL A 25 19.25 8.74 0.13
CA VAL A 25 17.90 9.28 -0.08
C VAL A 25 16.91 8.19 -0.45
N VAL A 26 17.29 7.26 -1.34
CA VAL A 26 16.44 6.11 -1.68
C VAL A 26 16.17 5.24 -0.46
N GLY A 27 17.19 4.92 0.35
CA GLY A 27 17.01 4.15 1.59
C GLY A 27 16.08 4.85 2.58
N PHE A 28 16.21 6.17 2.72
CA PHE A 28 15.34 6.97 3.57
C PHE A 28 13.88 6.98 3.08
N ALA A 29 13.66 7.14 1.77
CA ALA A 29 12.32 7.09 1.19
C ALA A 29 11.65 5.72 1.39
N VAL A 30 12.39 4.62 1.20
CA VAL A 30 11.90 3.26 1.47
C VAL A 30 11.53 3.09 2.94
N LEU A 31 12.36 3.58 3.87
CA LEU A 31 12.08 3.54 5.30
C LEU A 31 10.77 4.28 5.64
N LEU A 32 10.61 5.51 5.14
CA LEU A 32 9.38 6.28 5.35
C LEU A 32 8.15 5.58 4.77
N LEU A 33 8.27 4.98 3.59
CA LEU A 33 7.18 4.25 2.96
C LEU A 33 6.74 3.05 3.80
N VAL A 34 7.69 2.26 4.31
CA VAL A 34 7.38 1.10 5.16
C VAL A 34 6.70 1.53 6.45
N LEU A 35 7.17 2.61 7.08
CA LEU A 35 6.55 3.16 8.29
C LEU A 35 5.12 3.65 8.00
N TRP A 36 4.92 4.36 6.89
CA TRP A 36 3.60 4.88 6.51
C TRP A 36 2.62 3.76 6.17
N VAL A 37 3.03 2.76 5.38
CA VAL A 37 2.19 1.60 5.08
C VAL A 37 1.83 0.84 6.36
N GLY A 38 2.79 0.59 7.24
CA GLY A 38 2.52 -0.05 8.53
C GLY A 38 1.51 0.72 9.37
N TRP A 39 1.61 2.06 9.38
CA TRP A 39 0.64 2.92 10.06
C TRP A 39 -0.77 2.80 9.46
N VAL A 40 -0.89 2.85 8.13
CA VAL A 40 -2.17 2.73 7.42
C VAL A 40 -2.80 1.36 7.65
N VAL A 41 -2.01 0.29 7.73
CA VAL A 41 -2.55 -1.05 8.01
C VAL A 41 -3.10 -1.17 9.42
N ILE A 42 -2.48 -0.52 10.42
CA ILE A 42 -2.90 -0.63 11.83
C ILE A 42 -4.05 0.34 12.15
N TYR A 43 -4.02 1.54 11.58
CA TYR A 43 -4.90 2.65 11.94
C TYR A 43 -5.77 3.16 10.79
N GLY A 44 -5.72 2.51 9.63
CA GLY A 44 -6.58 2.84 8.50
C GLY A 44 -8.04 2.50 8.79
N SER A 45 -8.94 3.32 8.27
CA SER A 45 -10.37 3.05 8.27
C SER A 45 -10.74 2.10 7.13
N ASP A 46 -11.86 1.41 7.27
CA ASP A 46 -12.46 0.65 6.16
C ASP A 46 -12.76 1.59 4.97
N PRO A 47 -12.66 1.08 3.72
CA PRO A 47 -13.03 1.85 2.55
C PRO A 47 -14.52 2.18 2.57
N GLU A 48 -14.88 3.39 2.13
CA GLU A 48 -16.27 3.80 2.02
C GLU A 48 -17.01 2.87 1.03
N GLY A 49 -18.15 2.30 1.47
CA GLY A 49 -18.94 1.39 0.66
C GLY A 49 -18.42 -0.05 0.62
N ALA A 50 -17.51 -0.45 1.53
CA ALA A 50 -17.06 -1.84 1.66
C ALA A 50 -18.21 -2.85 1.82
N GLU A 51 -19.30 -2.41 2.45
CA GLU A 51 -20.55 -3.14 2.68
C GLU A 51 -21.42 -3.32 1.43
N THR A 52 -21.13 -2.54 0.38
CA THR A 52 -21.94 -2.41 -0.83
C THR A 52 -21.22 -3.10 -1.99
N GLN A 53 -21.67 -4.29 -2.39
CA GLN A 53 -21.12 -4.98 -3.56
C GLN A 53 -22.08 -4.83 -4.76
N ILE A 54 -21.53 -4.60 -5.96
CA ILE A 54 -22.33 -4.52 -7.19
C ILE A 54 -22.18 -5.86 -7.93
N ASP A 55 -23.29 -6.55 -8.19
CA ASP A 55 -23.27 -7.74 -9.06
C ASP A 55 -22.89 -7.32 -10.49
N GLY A 56 -21.74 -7.79 -10.98
CA GLY A 56 -21.23 -7.52 -12.32
C GLY A 56 -22.11 -8.03 -13.47
N ARG A 57 -23.10 -8.90 -13.21
CA ARG A 57 -24.06 -9.37 -14.22
C ARG A 57 -25.32 -8.51 -14.34
N THR A 58 -25.83 -7.97 -13.24
CA THR A 58 -27.14 -7.29 -13.19
C THR A 58 -27.04 -5.79 -12.89
N GLY A 59 -25.92 -5.33 -12.36
CA GLY A 59 -25.74 -3.95 -11.90
C GLY A 59 -26.56 -3.62 -10.65
N THR A 60 -27.10 -4.63 -9.97
CA THR A 60 -27.81 -4.45 -8.70
C THR A 60 -26.83 -4.35 -7.55
N VAL A 61 -27.12 -3.45 -6.61
CA VAL A 61 -26.41 -3.37 -5.34
C VAL A 61 -26.89 -4.52 -4.46
N GLU A 62 -26.00 -5.48 -4.20
CA GLU A 62 -26.16 -6.45 -3.13
C GLU A 62 -25.53 -5.85 -1.87
N GLN A 63 -26.38 -5.49 -0.92
CA GLN A 63 -25.92 -5.24 0.43
C GLN A 63 -25.41 -6.58 0.96
N THR A 64 -24.15 -6.64 1.42
CA THR A 64 -23.65 -7.85 2.06
C THR A 64 -24.46 -8.04 3.35
N GLU A 65 -25.56 -8.79 3.28
CA GLU A 65 -26.26 -9.26 4.47
C GLU A 65 -25.25 -10.11 5.25
N GLU A 66 -24.91 -9.68 6.47
CA GLU A 66 -24.24 -10.54 7.44
C GLU A 66 -25.11 -11.79 7.57
N THR A 67 -24.76 -12.85 6.83
CA THR A 67 -25.43 -14.14 6.95
C THR A 67 -25.32 -14.54 8.41
N PRO A 68 -26.44 -14.73 9.13
CA PRO A 68 -26.38 -15.19 10.51
C PRO A 68 -25.55 -16.47 10.55
N GLN A 69 -24.46 -16.45 11.32
CA GLN A 69 -23.63 -17.64 11.49
C GLN A 69 -24.52 -18.80 11.95
N PRO A 70 -24.48 -19.97 11.29
CA PRO A 70 -25.28 -21.11 11.70
C PRO A 70 -24.84 -21.54 13.10
N GLY A 71 -25.65 -21.21 14.11
CA GLY A 71 -25.35 -21.46 15.53
C GLY A 71 -25.65 -20.31 16.50
N GLN A 72 -26.08 -19.13 16.03
CA GLN A 72 -26.57 -18.08 16.94
C GLN A 72 -28.04 -18.38 17.32
N PRO A 73 -28.39 -18.49 18.62
CA PRO A 73 -29.77 -18.71 19.02
C PRO A 73 -30.62 -17.49 18.64
N GLU A 74 -31.70 -17.73 17.91
CA GLU A 74 -32.70 -16.70 17.55
C GLU A 74 -33.20 -16.00 18.82
N THR A 75 -32.73 -14.79 19.09
CA THR A 75 -33.38 -13.94 20.09
C THR A 75 -34.60 -13.32 19.44
N LEU A 76 -35.76 -13.96 19.64
CA LEU A 76 -37.08 -13.47 19.27
C LEU A 76 -37.23 -11.99 19.72
N PRO A 77 -37.64 -11.05 18.85
CA PRO A 77 -37.93 -9.70 19.29
C PRO A 77 -39.15 -9.74 20.24
N ALA A 78 -38.91 -9.42 21.52
CA ALA A 78 -39.97 -9.23 22.48
C ALA A 78 -40.82 -8.04 22.04
N GLY A 79 -42.01 -8.32 21.49
CA GLY A 79 -43.01 -7.29 21.24
C GLY A 79 -43.48 -6.68 22.56
N ASN A 80 -43.68 -5.37 22.54
CA ASN A 80 -44.68 -4.61 23.30
C ASN A 80 -44.91 -3.28 22.56
#